data_AF-A0A3C0QTL2-F1
#
_entry.id   AF-A0A3C0QTL2-F1
#
_cell.length_a   1.000
_cell.length_b   1.000
_cell.length_c   1.000
_cell.angle_alpha   90.00
_cell.angle_beta   90.00
_cell.angle_gamma   90.00
#
_symmetry.space_group_name_H-M   'P 1'
#
loop_
_entity.id
_entity.type
_entity.pdbx_description
1 polymer ?
#
loop_
_entity_poly.entity_id
_entity_poly.type
_entity_poly.pdbx_seq_one_letter_code
_entity_poly.pdbx_strand_id
1 'polypeptide(L)'
;MAELKWKEAIEKVLDEEKKSLHYATIAQLIAERGYRKNLGATPKDTVSANLTTDINENKEKSIFAKVERGNYILRKYLDDANLLLTVDEISNKPTSRGNNDATENIFKIINGFGIYWNRSLVHWKTAPDLLGIQQIGASEVNFKEQIGIYLLHDGRETIYVGQAIDQPLGQRLKAHTTDRLSGRWDRFSWFGFYPVNNEGKLHVEIKLKDLTVKSLGDILEAILIESIEPRQNRKQGNLFFGLEYLQQEAPEIKKRLKEQLIKELTDKL
;
A
#
# COMPACT_ATOMS: atom_id res chain seq x y z
N MET A 1 -3.93 -23.93 15.02
CA MET A 1 -2.98 -24.30 13.94
C MET A 1 -1.69 -23.52 14.17
N ALA A 2 -0.53 -24.14 13.97
CA ALA A 2 0.76 -23.48 14.10
C ALA A 2 0.90 -22.38 13.03
N GLU A 3 1.62 -21.30 13.37
CA GLU A 3 1.87 -20.20 12.44
C GLU A 3 2.83 -20.64 11.33
N LEU A 4 2.36 -20.65 10.08
CA LEU A 4 3.18 -21.04 8.93
C LEU A 4 4.25 -19.98 8.64
N LYS A 5 5.42 -20.43 8.16
CA LYS A 5 6.40 -19.51 7.57
C LYS A 5 5.84 -18.89 6.29
N TRP A 6 6.38 -17.74 5.89
CA TRP A 6 5.89 -17.03 4.69
C TRP A 6 5.86 -17.91 3.45
N LYS A 7 6.96 -18.61 3.13
CA LYS A 7 7.03 -19.51 1.98
C LYS A 7 5.96 -20.62 2.00
N GLU A 8 5.75 -21.25 3.16
CA GLU A 8 4.74 -22.31 3.35
C GLU A 8 3.31 -21.76 3.20
N ALA A 9 3.05 -20.57 3.75
CA ALA A 9 1.75 -19.90 3.64
C ALA A 9 1.43 -19.50 2.18
N ILE A 10 2.43 -18.99 1.45
CA ILE A 10 2.31 -18.65 0.03
C ILE A 10 2.04 -19.89 -0.81
N GLU A 11 2.82 -20.96 -0.60
CA GLU A 11 2.64 -22.24 -1.28
C GLU A 11 1.22 -22.78 -1.05
N LYS A 12 0.76 -22.82 0.21
CA LYS A 12 -0.57 -23.31 0.57
C LYS A 12 -1.69 -22.52 -0.12
N VAL A 13 -1.60 -21.19 -0.17
CA VAL A 13 -2.61 -20.36 -0.85
C VAL A 13 -2.66 -20.67 -2.34
N LEU A 14 -1.50 -20.71 -3.01
CA LEU A 14 -1.44 -21.01 -4.44
C LEU A 14 -1.86 -22.45 -4.76
N ASP A 15 -1.61 -23.38 -3.83
CA ASP A 15 -2.00 -24.79 -3.96
C ASP A 15 -3.52 -24.99 -3.92
N GLU A 16 -4.19 -24.23 -3.05
CA GLU A 16 -5.64 -24.27 -2.91
C GLU A 16 -6.35 -23.56 -4.06
N GLU A 17 -5.80 -22.45 -4.54
CA GLU A 17 -6.41 -21.65 -5.62
C GLU A 17 -6.13 -22.23 -7.02
N LYS A 18 -5.03 -22.98 -7.20
CA LYS A 18 -4.65 -23.67 -8.45
C LYS A 18 -4.64 -22.76 -9.68
N LYS A 19 -4.38 -21.47 -9.49
CA LYS A 19 -4.34 -20.45 -10.55
C LYS A 19 -3.31 -19.38 -10.20
N SER A 20 -2.98 -18.56 -11.20
CA SER A 20 -2.13 -17.40 -11.01
C SER A 20 -2.84 -16.34 -10.15
N LEU A 21 -2.13 -15.80 -9.16
CA LEU A 21 -2.64 -14.76 -8.25
C LEU A 21 -1.65 -13.63 -8.08
N HIS A 22 -2.16 -12.42 -7.88
CA HIS A 22 -1.32 -11.28 -7.58
C HIS A 22 -0.76 -11.38 -6.15
N TYR A 23 0.50 -10.97 -5.93
CA TYR A 23 1.16 -11.09 -4.61
C TYR A 23 0.36 -10.44 -3.47
N ALA A 24 -0.31 -9.32 -3.74
CA ALA A 24 -1.18 -8.66 -2.78
C ALA A 24 -2.45 -9.46 -2.45
N THR A 25 -3.02 -10.18 -3.42
CA THR A 25 -4.13 -11.13 -3.20
C THR A 25 -3.67 -12.33 -2.40
N ILE A 26 -2.46 -12.84 -2.66
CA ILE A 26 -1.86 -13.92 -1.86
C ILE A 26 -1.73 -13.49 -0.40
N ALA A 27 -1.19 -12.29 -0.14
CA ALA A 27 -1.06 -11.75 1.21
C ALA A 27 -2.42 -11.62 1.92
N GLN A 28 -3.46 -11.18 1.21
CA GLN A 28 -4.82 -11.10 1.75
C GLN A 28 -5.37 -12.48 2.12
N LEU A 29 -5.26 -13.46 1.23
CA LEU A 29 -5.73 -14.83 1.47
C LEU A 29 -5.00 -15.51 2.64
N ILE A 30 -3.70 -15.23 2.83
CA ILE A 30 -2.93 -15.70 3.99
C ILE A 30 -3.57 -15.21 5.30
N ALA A 31 -4.00 -13.95 5.33
CA ALA A 31 -4.65 -13.35 6.51
C ALA A 31 -6.06 -13.91 6.72
N GLU A 32 -6.88 -13.94 5.67
CA GLU A 32 -8.27 -14.42 5.71
C GLU A 32 -8.38 -15.88 6.14
N ARG A 33 -7.47 -16.73 5.65
CA ARG A 33 -7.42 -18.16 6.00
C ARG A 33 -6.70 -18.43 7.33
N GLY A 34 -6.16 -17.41 7.97
CA GLY A 34 -5.47 -17.52 9.25
C GLY A 34 -4.19 -18.35 9.20
N TYR A 35 -3.54 -18.43 8.04
CA TYR A 35 -2.27 -19.17 7.85
C TYR A 35 -1.11 -18.51 8.58
N ARG A 36 -1.20 -17.19 8.78
CA ARG A 36 -0.25 -16.41 9.56
C ARG A 36 -0.97 -15.31 10.32
N LYS A 37 -0.50 -15.01 11.54
CA LYS A 37 -1.06 -13.92 12.37
C LYS A 37 -0.15 -12.70 12.41
N ASN A 38 1.17 -12.92 12.45
CA ASN A 38 2.17 -11.88 12.49
C ASN A 38 2.57 -11.48 11.06
N LEU A 39 1.80 -10.56 10.49
CA LEU A 39 1.95 -10.10 9.11
C LEU A 39 2.97 -8.95 8.93
N GLY A 40 3.32 -8.24 10.00
CA GLY A 40 4.16 -7.05 9.93
C GLY A 40 3.45 -5.87 9.26
N ALA A 41 4.18 -4.80 8.95
CA ALA A 41 3.62 -3.58 8.38
C ALA A 41 3.31 -3.69 6.87
N THR A 42 4.13 -4.46 6.15
CA THR A 42 4.12 -4.56 4.67
C THR A 42 3.99 -6.01 4.20
N PRO A 43 2.91 -6.74 4.56
CA PRO A 43 2.74 -8.14 4.18
C PRO A 43 2.73 -8.38 2.67
N LYS A 44 2.18 -7.46 1.87
CA LYS A 44 2.15 -7.58 0.41
C LYS A 44 3.57 -7.55 -0.15
N ASP A 45 4.41 -6.62 0.32
CA ASP A 45 5.82 -6.51 -0.08
C ASP A 45 6.64 -7.70 0.42
N THR A 46 6.33 -8.20 1.62
CA THR A 46 6.96 -9.40 2.18
C THR A 46 6.68 -10.63 1.33
N VAL A 47 5.45 -10.82 0.86
CA VAL A 47 5.10 -11.92 -0.07
C VAL A 47 5.84 -11.78 -1.40
N SER A 48 5.84 -10.57 -1.99
CA SER A 48 6.57 -10.29 -3.23
C SER A 48 8.07 -10.60 -3.11
N ALA A 49 8.69 -10.21 -2.00
CA ALA A 49 10.09 -10.47 -1.72
C ALA A 49 10.38 -11.97 -1.60
N ASN A 50 9.57 -12.73 -0.85
CA ASN A 50 9.74 -14.19 -0.73
C ASN A 50 9.65 -14.90 -2.09
N LEU A 51 8.66 -14.53 -2.91
CA LEU A 51 8.48 -15.10 -4.25
C LEU A 51 9.66 -14.77 -5.17
N THR A 52 10.06 -13.50 -5.21
CA THR A 52 11.12 -13.04 -6.12
C THR A 52 12.49 -13.59 -5.73
N THR A 53 12.82 -13.59 -4.44
CA THR A 53 14.06 -14.18 -3.93
C THR A 53 14.14 -15.67 -4.26
N ASP A 54 13.07 -16.44 -3.99
CA ASP A 54 13.07 -17.88 -4.27
C ASP A 54 13.23 -18.20 -5.76
N ILE A 55 12.55 -17.45 -6.64
CA ILE A 55 12.67 -17.60 -8.09
C ILE A 55 14.08 -17.23 -8.56
N ASN A 56 14.68 -16.17 -8.03
CA ASN A 56 16.02 -15.74 -8.44
C ASN A 56 17.11 -16.73 -8.00
N GLU A 57 17.01 -17.23 -6.77
CA GLU A 57 17.98 -18.18 -6.21
C GLU A 57 17.87 -19.57 -6.86
N ASN A 58 16.64 -20.06 -7.08
CA ASN A 58 16.41 -21.44 -7.54
C ASN A 58 16.12 -21.56 -9.04
N LYS A 59 15.81 -20.45 -9.74
CA LYS A 59 15.47 -20.41 -11.17
C LYS A 59 14.41 -21.47 -11.52
N GLU A 60 14.70 -22.36 -12.48
CA GLU A 60 13.80 -23.44 -12.91
C GLU A 60 13.48 -24.47 -11.82
N LYS A 61 14.27 -24.53 -10.74
CA LYS A 61 14.02 -25.40 -9.59
C LYS A 61 13.07 -24.78 -8.56
N SER A 62 12.71 -23.50 -8.70
CA SER A 62 11.73 -22.87 -7.82
C SER A 62 10.35 -23.52 -8.01
N ILE A 63 9.66 -23.77 -6.89
CA ILE A 63 8.26 -24.22 -6.91
C ILE A 63 7.30 -23.13 -7.40
N PHE A 64 7.75 -21.88 -7.38
CA PHE A 64 6.99 -20.74 -7.85
C PHE A 64 7.38 -20.39 -9.29
N ALA A 65 6.42 -19.86 -10.03
CA ALA A 65 6.60 -19.32 -11.35
C ALA A 65 5.86 -17.98 -11.46
N LYS A 66 6.42 -17.04 -12.20
CA LYS A 66 5.82 -15.73 -12.47
C LYS A 66 5.18 -15.76 -13.85
N VAL A 67 3.89 -15.49 -13.93
CA VAL A 67 3.13 -15.51 -15.19
C VAL A 67 3.11 -14.12 -15.83
N GLU A 68 2.87 -13.09 -15.02
CA GLU A 68 2.88 -11.69 -15.47
C GLU A 68 3.33 -10.76 -14.34
N ARG A 69 3.29 -9.44 -14.58
CA ARG A 69 3.71 -8.46 -13.57
C ARG A 69 2.86 -8.59 -12.30
N GLY A 70 3.50 -9.02 -11.22
CA GLY A 70 2.89 -9.16 -9.90
C GLY A 70 2.08 -10.44 -9.69
N ASN A 71 1.86 -11.26 -10.73
CA ASN A 71 1.09 -12.50 -10.64
C ASN A 71 1.98 -13.75 -10.68
N TYR A 72 1.70 -14.67 -9.77
CA TYR A 72 2.51 -15.86 -9.50
C TYR A 72 1.62 -17.11 -9.38
N ILE A 73 2.17 -18.25 -9.75
CA ILE A 73 1.54 -19.58 -9.70
C ILE A 73 2.53 -20.62 -9.16
N LEU A 74 2.04 -21.77 -8.67
CA LEU A 74 2.90 -22.93 -8.48
C LEU A 74 3.23 -23.57 -9.82
N ARG A 75 4.51 -23.88 -10.03
CA ARG A 75 5.02 -24.47 -11.27
C ARG A 75 4.32 -25.78 -11.65
N LYS A 76 3.87 -26.57 -10.67
CA LYS A 76 3.11 -27.82 -10.90
C LYS A 76 1.72 -27.62 -11.53
N TYR A 77 1.19 -26.39 -11.51
CA TYR A 77 -0.09 -26.00 -12.12
C TYR A 77 0.10 -25.11 -13.35
N LEU A 78 1.33 -25.04 -13.87
CA LEU A 78 1.60 -24.31 -15.08
C LEU A 78 1.28 -25.21 -16.28
N ASP A 79 0.11 -25.00 -16.88
CA ASP A 79 -0.39 -25.83 -17.99
C ASP A 79 0.27 -25.52 -19.34
N ASP A 80 0.80 -24.31 -19.53
CA ASP A 80 1.50 -23.89 -20.76
C ASP A 80 2.78 -23.13 -20.42
N ALA A 81 3.93 -23.71 -20.74
CA ALA A 81 5.25 -23.10 -20.50
C ALA A 81 5.46 -21.80 -21.29
N ASN A 82 4.68 -21.57 -22.36
CA ASN A 82 4.73 -20.34 -23.15
C ASN A 82 4.07 -19.13 -22.46
N LEU A 83 3.40 -19.32 -21.32
CA LEU A 83 2.86 -18.23 -20.48
C LEU A 83 3.89 -17.65 -19.50
N LEU A 84 5.11 -18.20 -19.47
CA LEU A 84 6.18 -17.70 -18.61
C LEU A 84 6.88 -16.52 -19.28
N LEU A 85 6.85 -15.36 -18.64
CA LEU A 85 7.80 -14.30 -18.97
C LEU A 85 9.20 -14.75 -18.54
N THR A 86 10.15 -14.72 -19.47
CA THR A 86 11.55 -15.01 -19.14
C THR A 86 12.16 -13.83 -18.36
N VAL A 87 13.13 -14.12 -17.49
CA VAL A 87 13.85 -13.08 -16.73
C VAL A 87 14.55 -12.06 -17.66
N ASP A 88 14.86 -12.47 -18.89
CA ASP A 88 15.50 -11.62 -19.90
C ASP A 88 14.50 -10.72 -20.67
N GLU A 89 13.23 -11.10 -20.81
CA GLU A 89 12.16 -10.23 -21.34
C GLU A 89 11.80 -9.07 -20.39
N ILE A 90 12.32 -9.11 -19.16
CA ILE A 90 12.28 -8.00 -18.19
C ILE A 90 13.20 -6.83 -18.63
N SER A 91 14.17 -7.06 -19.53
CA SER A 91 15.34 -6.17 -19.75
C SER A 91 15.25 -5.19 -20.94
N ASN A 92 14.31 -5.33 -21.88
CA ASN A 92 14.04 -4.33 -22.92
C ASN A 92 12.99 -3.32 -22.40
N LYS A 93 13.22 -2.12 -21.85
CA LYS A 93 14.33 -1.15 -21.71
C LYS A 93 13.90 -0.15 -20.60
N PRO A 94 14.79 0.49 -19.82
CA PRO A 94 16.11 0.07 -19.38
C PRO A 94 16.10 -0.33 -17.89
N THR A 95 16.62 -1.52 -17.58
CA THR A 95 17.43 -1.68 -16.36
C THR A 95 18.65 -2.49 -16.77
N SER A 96 19.79 -1.84 -16.64
CA SER A 96 21.10 -2.27 -17.13
C SER A 96 21.49 -3.67 -16.65
N ARG A 97 22.01 -4.47 -17.59
CA ARG A 97 22.96 -5.56 -17.29
C ARG A 97 24.14 -5.03 -16.49
N GLY A 98 24.54 -5.78 -15.47
CA GLY A 98 25.93 -5.80 -15.00
C GLY A 98 26.15 -5.35 -13.56
N ASN A 99 26.50 -6.35 -12.75
CA ASN A 99 27.41 -6.32 -11.61
C ASN A 99 26.84 -6.10 -10.21
N ASN A 100 27.23 -7.07 -9.37
CA ASN A 100 27.20 -7.06 -7.93
C ASN A 100 27.78 -5.73 -7.40
N ASP A 101 26.93 -4.90 -6.81
CA ASP A 101 27.28 -4.10 -5.64
C ASP A 101 26.01 -3.65 -4.93
N ALA A 102 26.14 -3.43 -3.62
CA ALA A 102 25.09 -3.14 -2.63
C ALA A 102 23.78 -2.48 -3.14
N THR A 103 22.66 -3.17 -2.92
CA THR A 103 21.31 -2.63 -2.62
C THR A 103 21.07 -1.14 -2.95
N GLU A 104 20.90 -0.80 -4.23
CA GLU A 104 20.16 0.41 -4.59
C GLU A 104 18.67 0.06 -4.59
N ASN A 105 17.96 0.38 -3.51
CA ASN A 105 16.50 0.23 -3.46
C ASN A 105 15.87 1.20 -4.47
N ILE A 106 15.47 0.70 -5.64
CA ILE A 106 14.75 1.47 -6.66
C ILE A 106 13.30 1.64 -6.21
N PHE A 107 12.96 2.82 -5.71
CA PHE A 107 11.59 3.12 -5.25
C PHE A 107 10.72 3.70 -6.36
N LYS A 108 9.42 3.40 -6.31
CA LYS A 108 8.43 4.08 -7.16
C LYS A 108 8.34 5.55 -6.72
N ILE A 109 7.80 6.44 -7.56
CA ILE A 109 7.52 7.82 -7.12
C ILE A 109 6.40 7.81 -6.08
N ILE A 110 5.34 7.04 -6.32
CA ILE A 110 4.27 6.80 -5.34
C ILE A 110 4.52 5.45 -4.68
N ASN A 111 4.74 5.45 -3.37
CA ASN A 111 5.04 4.24 -2.60
C ASN A 111 3.90 3.81 -1.66
N GLY A 112 2.88 4.64 -1.53
CA GLY A 112 1.68 4.32 -0.77
C GLY A 112 0.62 5.38 -1.00
N PHE A 113 -0.65 5.01 -0.85
CA PHE A 113 -1.74 5.97 -0.94
C PHE A 113 -2.90 5.58 -0.03
N GLY A 114 -3.74 6.54 0.30
CA GLY A 114 -5.00 6.33 1.01
C GLY A 114 -6.11 7.11 0.31
N ILE A 115 -7.26 6.48 0.11
CA ILE A 115 -8.40 7.06 -0.60
C ILE A 115 -9.56 7.30 0.37
N TYR A 116 -10.15 8.50 0.32
CA TYR A 116 -11.35 8.87 1.07
C TYR A 116 -11.27 8.59 2.59
N TRP A 117 -10.10 8.79 3.19
CA TRP A 117 -9.91 8.71 4.63
C TRP A 117 -10.81 9.74 5.32
N ASN A 118 -11.55 9.29 6.33
CA ASN A 118 -12.52 10.08 7.06
C ASN A 118 -11.82 11.03 8.04
N ARG A 119 -12.11 12.32 7.92
CA ARG A 119 -11.59 13.37 8.79
C ARG A 119 -11.92 13.13 10.26
N SER A 120 -13.09 12.59 10.56
CA SER A 120 -13.57 12.38 11.93
C SER A 120 -12.84 11.24 12.65
N LEU A 121 -12.14 10.37 11.91
CA LEU A 121 -11.34 9.28 12.49
C LEU A 121 -9.91 9.70 12.85
N VAL A 122 -9.54 10.97 12.61
CA VAL A 122 -8.24 11.53 12.96
C VAL A 122 -8.33 12.36 14.23
N HIS A 123 -7.41 12.15 15.17
CA HIS A 123 -7.28 13.01 16.34
C HIS A 123 -6.45 14.26 16.00
N TRP A 124 -7.13 15.38 15.73
CA TRP A 124 -6.56 16.64 15.21
C TRP A 124 -5.75 17.48 16.22
N LYS A 125 -4.66 16.93 16.76
CA LYS A 125 -3.61 17.66 17.51
C LYS A 125 -2.69 18.46 16.56
N THR A 126 -1.67 19.16 17.09
CA THR A 126 -0.74 19.99 16.30
C THR A 126 -0.05 19.22 15.18
N ALA A 127 0.41 18.00 15.48
CA ALA A 127 0.93 17.04 14.51
C ALA A 127 0.05 15.78 14.57
N PRO A 128 -1.07 15.72 13.83
CA PRO A 128 -2.01 14.61 13.90
C PRO A 128 -1.37 13.34 13.35
N ASP A 129 -1.57 12.22 14.05
CA ASP A 129 -1.16 10.91 13.53
C ASP A 129 -2.15 10.48 12.44
N LEU A 130 -1.61 9.94 11.34
CA LEU A 130 -2.38 9.49 10.19
C LEU A 130 -2.18 7.98 10.06
N LEU A 131 -3.02 7.22 10.75
CA LEU A 131 -2.81 5.80 10.95
C LEU A 131 -3.46 4.98 9.83
N GLY A 132 -2.72 4.02 9.27
CA GLY A 132 -3.25 3.11 8.26
C GLY A 132 -2.60 1.73 8.28
N ILE A 133 -3.30 0.76 7.69
CA ILE A 133 -2.84 -0.65 7.56
C ILE A 133 -2.91 -1.09 6.10
N GLN A 134 -1.96 -1.91 5.65
CA GLN A 134 -1.93 -2.40 4.27
C GLN A 134 -3.06 -3.42 3.98
N GLN A 135 -3.47 -4.17 5.00
CA GLN A 135 -4.58 -5.11 5.00
C GLN A 135 -4.95 -5.49 6.45
N ILE A 136 -6.09 -6.16 6.64
CA ILE A 136 -6.51 -6.68 7.94
C ILE A 136 -5.42 -7.60 8.51
N GLY A 137 -5.08 -7.39 9.78
CA GLY A 137 -4.02 -8.13 10.49
C GLY A 137 -2.59 -7.60 10.28
N ALA A 138 -2.39 -6.62 9.38
CA ALA A 138 -1.11 -5.92 9.26
C ALA A 138 -0.90 -4.96 10.44
N SER A 139 0.37 -4.68 10.75
CA SER A 139 0.74 -3.65 11.70
C SER A 139 0.40 -2.26 11.17
N GLU A 140 0.04 -1.37 12.09
CA GLU A 140 -0.26 0.02 11.80
C GLU A 140 0.99 0.81 11.39
N VAL A 141 0.80 1.73 10.44
CA VAL A 141 1.81 2.65 9.91
C VAL A 141 1.28 4.07 10.09
N ASN A 142 2.15 4.98 10.54
CA ASN A 142 1.81 6.38 10.72
C ASN A 142 2.36 7.24 9.57
N PHE A 143 1.45 7.85 8.82
CA PHE A 143 1.73 8.65 7.63
C PHE A 143 1.84 10.16 7.90
N LYS A 144 1.90 10.60 9.16
CA LYS A 144 1.95 12.05 9.46
C LYS A 144 3.16 12.77 8.83
N GLU A 145 4.30 12.07 8.76
CA GLU A 145 5.55 12.58 8.18
C GLU A 145 5.65 12.35 6.66
N GLN A 146 4.58 11.83 6.03
CA GLN A 146 4.56 11.60 4.60
C GLN A 146 4.63 12.92 3.82
N ILE A 147 5.22 12.88 2.63
CA ILE A 147 5.17 13.95 1.65
C ILE A 147 4.48 13.47 0.37
N GLY A 148 3.96 14.41 -0.43
CA GLY A 148 3.37 14.10 -1.73
C GLY A 148 2.19 15.00 -2.07
N ILE A 149 1.15 14.41 -2.65
CA ILE A 149 -0.06 15.11 -3.09
C ILE A 149 -1.23 14.66 -2.23
N TYR A 150 -2.11 15.59 -1.85
CA TYR A 150 -3.35 15.28 -1.16
C TYR A 150 -4.54 16.01 -1.76
N LEU A 151 -5.71 15.43 -1.54
CA LEU A 151 -6.99 15.92 -1.99
C LEU A 151 -7.92 16.03 -0.78
N LEU A 152 -8.73 17.08 -0.73
CA LEU A 152 -9.81 17.22 0.24
C LEU A 152 -11.15 17.07 -0.49
N HIS A 153 -12.06 16.35 0.14
CA HIS A 153 -13.35 16.00 -0.44
C HIS A 153 -14.52 16.44 0.44
N ASP A 154 -15.61 16.81 -0.22
CA ASP A 154 -16.95 16.91 0.36
C ASP A 154 -17.81 15.79 -0.22
N GLY A 155 -17.99 14.70 0.54
CA GLY A 155 -18.65 13.49 0.04
C GLY A 155 -17.85 12.83 -1.10
N ARG A 156 -18.30 13.01 -2.35
CA ARG A 156 -17.65 12.49 -3.56
C ARG A 156 -16.99 13.58 -4.41
N GLU A 157 -17.13 14.84 -4.04
CA GLU A 157 -16.57 15.96 -4.78
C GLU A 157 -15.18 16.31 -4.24
N THR A 158 -14.17 16.35 -5.10
CA THR A 158 -12.87 16.91 -4.76
C THR A 158 -12.95 18.44 -4.79
N ILE A 159 -12.79 19.07 -3.63
CA ILE A 159 -12.92 20.53 -3.50
C ILE A 159 -11.57 21.26 -3.41
N TYR A 160 -10.49 20.53 -3.16
CA TYR A 160 -9.14 21.08 -3.06
C TYR A 160 -8.09 20.02 -3.38
N VAL A 161 -7.04 20.43 -4.08
CA VAL A 161 -5.83 19.64 -4.31
C VAL A 161 -4.64 20.45 -3.83
N GLY A 162 -3.75 19.81 -3.07
CA GLY A 162 -2.56 20.44 -2.52
C GLY A 162 -1.36 19.53 -2.53
N GLN A 163 -0.20 20.14 -2.35
CA GLN A 163 1.07 19.45 -2.15
C GLN A 163 1.54 19.57 -0.70
N ALA A 164 2.16 18.52 -0.21
CA ALA A 164 2.81 18.42 1.09
C ALA A 164 4.28 18.03 0.84
N ILE A 165 5.10 18.99 0.42
CA ILE A 165 6.54 18.76 0.12
C ILE A 165 7.39 19.50 1.14
N ASP A 166 7.18 20.82 1.29
CA ASP A 166 7.91 21.65 2.26
C ASP A 166 7.48 21.40 3.70
N GLN A 167 6.28 20.84 3.89
CA GLN A 167 5.74 20.47 5.19
C GLN A 167 5.08 19.09 5.11
N PRO A 168 5.16 18.29 6.19
CA PRO A 168 4.55 16.98 6.22
C PRO A 168 3.03 16.99 6.04
N LEU A 169 2.51 15.90 5.49
CA LEU A 169 1.09 15.69 5.21
C LEU A 169 0.20 15.96 6.43
N GLY A 170 0.57 15.45 7.61
CA GLY A 170 -0.19 15.66 8.84
C GLY A 170 -0.35 17.15 9.19
N GLN A 171 0.71 17.95 9.04
CA GLN A 171 0.68 19.38 9.32
C GLN A 171 -0.15 20.15 8.27
N ARG A 172 -0.01 19.80 6.99
CA ARG A 172 -0.79 20.41 5.90
C ARG A 172 -2.28 20.15 6.07
N LEU A 173 -2.67 18.90 6.37
CA LEU A 173 -4.07 18.58 6.64
C LEU A 173 -4.58 19.26 7.92
N LYS A 174 -3.73 19.38 8.96
CA LYS A 174 -4.09 20.09 10.19
C LYS A 174 -4.40 21.56 9.92
N ALA A 175 -3.63 22.24 9.09
CA ALA A 175 -3.89 23.64 8.73
C ALA A 175 -5.28 23.83 8.11
N HIS A 176 -5.70 22.89 7.27
CA HIS A 176 -7.05 22.86 6.66
C HIS A 176 -8.19 22.57 7.64
N THR A 177 -7.89 22.30 8.92
CA THR A 177 -8.93 22.19 9.97
C THR A 177 -9.30 23.52 10.58
N THR A 178 -8.53 24.57 10.34
CA THR A 178 -8.71 25.90 10.97
C THR A 178 -8.78 27.04 9.96
N ASP A 179 -8.44 26.80 8.70
CA ASP A 179 -8.46 27.83 7.66
C ASP A 179 -9.86 27.99 7.02
N ARG A 180 -9.92 28.67 5.87
CA ARG A 180 -11.16 28.89 5.10
C ARG A 180 -11.83 27.59 4.59
N LEU A 181 -11.12 26.46 4.59
CA LEU A 181 -11.62 25.14 4.18
C LEU A 181 -12.09 24.30 5.37
N SER A 182 -11.85 24.73 6.62
CA SER A 182 -12.17 23.99 7.86
C SER A 182 -13.56 23.35 7.95
N GLY A 183 -14.59 23.95 7.35
CA GLY A 183 -15.96 23.42 7.36
C GLY A 183 -16.42 22.78 6.04
N ARG A 184 -15.53 22.64 5.06
CA ARG A 184 -15.89 22.30 3.67
C ARG A 184 -15.51 20.89 3.24
N TRP A 185 -14.85 20.11 4.10
CA TRP A 185 -14.41 18.77 3.78
C TRP A 185 -14.64 17.79 4.92
N ASP A 186 -15.00 16.56 4.56
CA ASP A 186 -15.27 15.44 5.45
C ASP A 186 -14.29 14.28 5.23
N ARG A 187 -13.61 14.24 4.07
CA ARG A 187 -12.66 13.19 3.70
C ARG A 187 -11.43 13.75 3.01
N PHE A 188 -10.37 12.95 2.99
CA PHE A 188 -9.15 13.28 2.28
C PHE A 188 -8.54 12.04 1.61
N SER A 189 -7.87 12.26 0.48
CA SER A 189 -7.01 11.25 -0.14
C SER A 189 -5.58 11.76 -0.16
N TRP A 190 -4.61 10.85 -0.19
CA TRP A 190 -3.20 11.21 -0.27
C TRP A 190 -2.42 10.18 -1.08
N PHE A 191 -1.40 10.65 -1.80
CA PHE A 191 -0.46 9.85 -2.58
C PHE A 191 0.95 10.20 -2.13
N GLY A 192 1.59 9.26 -1.44
CA GLY A 192 2.82 9.45 -0.67
C GLY A 192 4.09 9.04 -1.41
N PHE A 193 5.15 9.82 -1.23
CA PHE A 193 6.44 9.57 -1.89
C PHE A 193 7.41 8.76 -1.02
N TYR A 194 7.32 8.81 0.30
CA TYR A 194 8.15 7.99 1.17
C TYR A 194 7.64 6.55 1.22
N PRO A 195 8.51 5.56 0.97
CA PRO A 195 8.17 4.15 1.15
C PRO A 195 8.11 3.79 2.64
N VAL A 196 7.41 2.71 2.92
CA VAL A 196 7.30 2.12 4.25
C VAL A 196 8.29 0.95 4.34
N ASN A 197 9.10 0.93 5.38
CA ASN A 197 10.03 -0.16 5.63
C ASN A 197 9.35 -1.34 6.36
N ASN A 198 10.08 -2.43 6.59
CA ASN A 198 9.55 -3.64 7.21
C ASN A 198 9.10 -3.43 8.66
N GLU A 199 9.63 -2.41 9.35
CA GLU A 199 9.24 -2.02 10.70
C GLU A 199 8.03 -1.07 10.74
N GLY A 200 7.46 -0.71 9.59
CA GLY A 200 6.31 0.19 9.50
C GLY A 200 6.66 1.68 9.65
N LYS A 201 7.91 2.06 9.38
CA LYS A 201 8.37 3.45 9.40
C LYS A 201 8.55 3.99 7.98
N LEU A 202 8.32 5.29 7.83
CA LEU A 202 8.60 6.00 6.57
C LEU A 202 10.10 6.16 6.38
N HIS A 203 10.59 5.82 5.19
CA HIS A 203 11.96 6.05 4.79
C HIS A 203 12.06 7.40 4.06
N VAL A 204 12.58 8.42 4.75
CA VAL A 204 12.56 9.81 4.26
C VAL A 204 13.66 10.14 3.25
N GLU A 205 14.72 9.35 3.21
CA GLU A 205 15.82 9.53 2.26
C GLU A 205 15.53 8.74 0.97
N ILE A 206 14.99 9.40 -0.04
CA ILE A 206 14.68 8.78 -1.33
C ILE A 206 15.58 9.34 -2.43
N LYS A 207 16.12 8.45 -3.26
CA LYS A 207 16.75 8.79 -4.54
C LYS A 207 15.86 8.24 -5.64
N LEU A 208 15.37 9.12 -6.51
CA LEU A 208 14.64 8.71 -7.71
C LEU A 208 15.67 8.39 -8.81
N LYS A 209 15.56 7.21 -9.41
CA LYS A 209 16.35 6.80 -10.57
C LYS A 209 15.42 6.62 -11.77
N ASP A 210 15.87 7.05 -12.94
CA ASP A 210 15.22 6.79 -14.24
C ASP A 210 13.75 7.24 -14.35
N LEU A 211 13.49 8.54 -14.12
CA LEU A 211 12.20 9.16 -14.47
C LEU A 211 12.08 9.33 -15.98
N THR A 212 11.21 8.53 -16.60
CA THR A 212 10.92 8.62 -18.05
C THR A 212 9.58 9.33 -18.29
N VAL A 213 9.38 9.87 -19.49
CA VAL A 213 8.07 10.44 -19.88
C VAL A 213 6.95 9.41 -19.75
N LYS A 214 7.23 8.14 -20.06
CA LYS A 214 6.26 7.06 -19.90
C LYS A 214 5.91 6.84 -18.43
N SER A 215 6.90 6.72 -17.54
CA SER A 215 6.62 6.49 -16.12
C SER A 215 5.87 7.67 -15.49
N LEU A 216 6.17 8.90 -15.91
CA LEU A 216 5.40 10.07 -15.51
C LEU A 216 3.93 9.98 -15.98
N GLY A 217 3.70 9.65 -17.25
CA GLY A 217 2.35 9.47 -17.81
C GLY A 217 1.56 8.39 -17.07
N ASP A 218 2.18 7.23 -16.85
CA ASP A 218 1.60 6.11 -16.11
C ASP A 218 1.19 6.51 -14.68
N ILE A 219 2.01 7.33 -13.99
CA ILE A 219 1.72 7.78 -12.61
C ILE A 219 0.60 8.81 -12.57
N LEU A 220 0.61 9.80 -13.48
CA LEU A 220 -0.43 10.81 -13.55
C LEU A 220 -1.79 10.19 -13.86
N GLU A 221 -1.83 9.25 -14.82
CA GLU A 221 -3.04 8.49 -15.14
C GLU A 221 -3.53 7.72 -13.91
N ALA A 222 -2.64 6.99 -13.22
CA ALA A 222 -3.03 6.22 -12.04
C ALA A 222 -3.59 7.11 -10.90
N ILE A 223 -2.97 8.27 -10.63
CA ILE A 223 -3.49 9.24 -9.64
C ILE A 223 -4.89 9.72 -10.04
N LEU A 224 -5.10 10.08 -11.31
CA LEU A 224 -6.40 10.56 -11.79
C LEU A 224 -7.47 9.48 -11.75
N ILE A 225 -7.14 8.24 -12.10
CA ILE A 225 -8.06 7.11 -12.04
C ILE A 225 -8.50 6.86 -10.59
N GLU A 226 -7.55 6.73 -9.65
CA GLU A 226 -7.89 6.44 -8.24
C GLU A 226 -8.57 7.61 -7.53
N SER A 227 -8.23 8.85 -7.89
CA SER A 227 -8.83 10.02 -7.22
C SER A 227 -10.23 10.37 -7.74
N ILE A 228 -10.46 10.26 -9.04
CA ILE A 228 -11.71 10.71 -9.68
C ILE A 228 -12.71 9.55 -9.82
N GLU A 229 -12.25 8.29 -9.81
CA GLU A 229 -13.04 7.09 -10.09
C GLU A 229 -13.96 7.25 -11.33
N PRO A 230 -13.43 7.64 -12.50
CA PRO A 230 -14.25 7.96 -13.66
C PRO A 230 -15.03 6.72 -14.14
N ARG A 231 -16.35 6.87 -14.27
CA ARG A 231 -17.30 5.75 -14.56
C ARG A 231 -16.95 4.90 -15.79
N GLN A 232 -16.24 5.48 -16.76
CA GLN A 232 -15.87 4.80 -18.02
C GLN A 232 -14.50 4.12 -17.97
N ASN A 233 -13.69 4.37 -16.93
CA ASN A 233 -12.41 3.69 -16.78
C ASN A 233 -12.63 2.29 -16.23
N ARG A 234 -12.66 1.32 -17.15
CA ARG A 234 -12.73 -0.11 -16.81
C ARG A 234 -11.39 -0.71 -16.42
N LYS A 235 -10.29 0.01 -16.62
CA LYS A 235 -8.97 -0.37 -16.12
C LYS A 235 -8.82 0.15 -14.69
N GLN A 236 -8.62 -0.76 -13.73
CA GLN A 236 -7.95 -0.38 -12.49
C GLN A 236 -6.54 0.08 -12.82
N GLY A 237 -6.03 1.10 -12.12
CA GLY A 237 -4.66 1.54 -12.30
C GLY A 237 -3.70 0.44 -11.84
N ASN A 238 -3.27 -0.45 -12.74
CA ASN A 238 -2.40 -1.59 -12.42
C ASN A 238 -1.10 -1.18 -11.68
N LEU A 239 -0.68 0.10 -11.75
CA LEU A 239 0.48 0.61 -11.03
C LEU A 239 0.34 0.62 -9.50
N PHE A 240 -0.89 0.79 -9.00
CA PHE A 240 -1.19 1.03 -7.59
C PHE A 240 -1.73 -0.19 -6.85
N PHE A 241 -1.93 -1.31 -7.54
CA PHE A 241 -2.35 -2.55 -6.89
C PHE A 241 -1.37 -2.95 -5.78
N GLY A 242 -1.90 -3.07 -4.57
CA GLY A 242 -1.13 -3.41 -3.37
C GLY A 242 -0.44 -2.25 -2.65
N LEU A 243 -0.56 -0.99 -3.13
CA LEU A 243 0.00 0.18 -2.46
C LEU A 243 -1.00 0.93 -1.56
N GLU A 244 -2.27 0.55 -1.59
CA GLU A 244 -3.31 1.20 -0.78
C GLU A 244 -3.17 0.84 0.71
N TYR A 245 -3.36 1.86 1.55
CA TYR A 245 -3.52 1.74 2.99
C TYR A 245 -4.94 2.12 3.41
N LEU A 246 -5.54 1.23 4.21
CA LEU A 246 -6.85 1.44 4.84
C LEU A 246 -6.67 2.25 6.11
N GLN A 247 -7.48 3.30 6.28
CA GLN A 247 -7.44 4.14 7.47
C GLN A 247 -7.71 3.34 8.75
N GLN A 248 -7.00 3.68 9.82
CA GLN A 248 -7.32 3.29 11.18
C GLN A 248 -7.81 4.48 11.99
N GLU A 249 -8.82 4.24 12.81
CA GLU A 249 -9.34 5.23 13.76
C GLU A 249 -8.32 5.50 14.86
N ALA A 250 -8.05 6.78 15.12
CA ALA A 250 -7.16 7.21 16.17
C ALA A 250 -7.59 6.62 17.54
N PRO A 251 -6.71 5.89 18.26
CA PRO A 251 -7.05 5.27 19.55
C PRO A 251 -7.62 6.24 20.58
N GLU A 252 -7.20 7.51 20.52
CA GLU A 252 -7.67 8.57 21.40
C GLU A 252 -9.18 8.84 21.27
N ILE A 253 -9.76 8.62 20.09
CA ILE A 253 -11.20 8.83 19.84
C ILE A 253 -12.00 7.74 20.56
N LYS A 254 -11.62 6.47 20.39
CA LYS A 254 -12.23 5.33 21.09
C LYS A 254 -12.15 5.48 22.60
N LYS A 255 -11.01 5.96 23.11
CA LYS A 255 -10.82 6.20 24.55
C LYS A 255 -11.81 7.26 25.06
N ARG A 256 -11.91 8.39 24.38
CA ARG A 256 -12.84 9.47 24.76
C ARG A 256 -14.30 9.03 24.74
N LEU A 257 -14.72 8.26 23.73
CA LEU A 257 -16.08 7.71 23.66
C LEU A 257 -16.39 6.80 24.84
N LYS A 258 -15.45 5.93 25.23
CA LYS A 258 -15.61 5.07 26.40
C LYS A 258 -15.72 5.88 27.69
N GLU A 259 -14.90 6.90 27.87
CA GLU A 259 -14.94 7.80 29.02
C GLU A 259 -16.28 8.54 29.12
N GLN A 260 -16.81 9.03 28.00
CA GLN A 260 -18.13 9.67 27.93
C GLN A 260 -19.26 8.71 28.31
N LEU A 261 -19.25 7.49 27.77
CA LEU A 261 -20.25 6.47 28.08
C LEU A 261 -20.25 6.10 29.57
N ILE A 262 -19.07 5.94 30.17
CA ILE A 262 -18.94 5.65 31.61
C ILE A 262 -19.52 6.79 32.44
N LYS A 263 -19.22 8.04 32.06
CA LYS A 263 -19.75 9.23 32.74
C LYS A 263 -21.28 9.28 32.68
N GLU A 264 -21.87 9.08 31.50
CA GLU A 264 -23.33 9.07 31.32
C GLU A 264 -24.03 7.96 32.12
N LEU A 265 -23.39 6.80 32.28
CA LEU A 265 -23.92 5.71 33.09
C LEU A 265 -23.82 6.02 34.59
N THR A 266 -22.74 6.67 35.01
CA THR A 266 -22.51 7.05 36.41
C THR A 266 -23.41 8.20 36.84
N ASP A 267 -23.64 9.19 35.97
CA ASP A 267 -24.53 10.34 36.25
C ASP A 267 -26.03 9.93 36.31
N LYS A 268 -26.37 8.70 35.89
CA LYS A 268 -27.73 8.14 35.93
C LYS A 268 -27.97 7.22 37.15
N LEU A 269 -26.97 7.00 37.99
CA LEU A 269 -27.04 6.24 39.25
C LEU A 269 -27.18 7.20 40.44
#